data_AF-A0A0P8XLM9-F1
#
_entry.id   AF-A0A0P8XLM9-F1
#
_cell.length_a   1.000
_cell.length_b   1.000
_cell.length_c   1.000
_cell.angle_alpha   90.00
_cell.angle_beta   90.00
_cell.angle_gamma   90.00
#
_symmetry.space_group_name_H-M   'P 1'
#
loop_
_entity.id
_entity.type
_entity.pdbx_description
1 polymer ?
#
loop_
_entity_poly.entity_id
_entity_poly.type
_entity_poly.pdbx_seq_one_letter_code
_entity_poly.pdbx_strand_id
1 'polypeptide(L)'
;MSVYPTKTSILKTFSGADRERAKVMAANKVRFSTPKEKGLAESVRVASEEQNFHLVHEFTYFLREAELDDDELEEILKEARKIVHNLTPDFVNVVEALLSLNWRKRSCKTIEAFTEFSIEILVAHNRYLPMGISKFILHWIPNDQDAADWVNGCPSNQIYCELKPIHDVINRIITAVPMAFDVIVDTISSKFPYFKKPAHVTAGYLFNLLWLLDYKPVFEEIILQLVLQKRKRS
;
A
#
# COMPACT_ATOMS: atom_id res chain seq x y z
N MET A 1 -72.53 -22.16 -46.00
CA MET A 1 -72.20 -20.78 -46.40
C MET A 1 -71.42 -20.14 -45.28
N SER A 2 -70.20 -19.69 -45.61
CA SER A 2 -69.19 -18.90 -44.88
C SER A 2 -69.10 -18.97 -43.34
N VAL A 3 -68.06 -19.67 -42.89
CA VAL A 3 -67.52 -19.68 -41.51
C VAL A 3 -66.48 -18.56 -41.42
N TYR A 4 -66.63 -17.62 -40.46
CA TYR A 4 -65.57 -16.66 -40.11
C TYR A 4 -64.93 -17.08 -38.78
N PRO A 5 -63.60 -17.25 -38.69
CA PRO A 5 -62.94 -17.47 -37.42
C PRO A 5 -62.55 -16.13 -36.77
N THR A 6 -62.94 -15.95 -35.51
CA THR A 6 -62.51 -14.84 -34.66
C THR A 6 -61.04 -15.03 -34.30
N LYS A 7 -60.15 -14.18 -34.79
CA LYS A 7 -58.74 -14.17 -34.38
C LYS A 7 -58.63 -13.57 -32.97
N THR A 8 -58.33 -14.39 -31.97
CA THR A 8 -57.90 -13.94 -30.64
C THR A 8 -56.42 -13.55 -30.69
N SER A 9 -56.12 -12.32 -30.26
CA SER A 9 -54.76 -11.77 -30.18
C SER A 9 -53.91 -12.56 -29.15
N ILE A 10 -52.70 -12.94 -29.56
CA ILE A 10 -51.74 -13.76 -28.77
C ILE A 10 -50.84 -12.88 -27.87
N LEU A 11 -50.98 -11.55 -27.91
CA LEU A 11 -50.13 -10.66 -27.11
C LEU A 11 -50.68 -10.52 -25.69
N LYS A 12 -50.07 -11.25 -24.74
CA LYS A 12 -50.20 -10.96 -23.31
C LYS A 12 -49.81 -9.50 -23.07
N THR A 13 -50.79 -8.66 -22.75
CA THR A 13 -50.57 -7.31 -22.27
C THR A 13 -49.97 -7.38 -20.87
N PHE A 14 -48.65 -7.24 -20.76
CA PHE A 14 -48.01 -7.01 -19.48
C PHE A 14 -48.55 -5.71 -18.89
N SER A 15 -49.10 -5.79 -17.68
CA SER A 15 -49.62 -4.64 -16.95
C SER A 15 -48.50 -3.64 -16.71
N GLY A 16 -48.79 -2.34 -16.82
CA GLY A 16 -47.85 -1.28 -16.46
C GLY A 16 -47.28 -1.45 -15.05
N ALA A 17 -48.07 -2.05 -14.14
CA ALA A 17 -47.65 -2.36 -12.77
C ALA A 17 -46.60 -3.48 -12.68
N ASP A 18 -46.59 -4.44 -13.62
CA ASP A 18 -45.58 -5.51 -13.68
C ASP A 18 -44.28 -5.00 -14.30
N ARG A 19 -44.40 -4.09 -15.27
CA ARG A 19 -43.24 -3.41 -15.87
C ARG A 19 -42.56 -2.48 -14.87
N GLU A 20 -43.33 -1.81 -14.03
CA GLU A 20 -42.80 -0.94 -12.98
C GLU A 20 -42.23 -1.74 -11.80
N ARG A 21 -42.87 -2.87 -11.41
CA ARG A 21 -42.25 -3.81 -10.46
C ARG A 21 -40.95 -4.40 -10.99
N ALA A 22 -40.88 -4.80 -12.26
CA ALA A 22 -39.66 -5.31 -12.85
C ALA A 22 -38.56 -4.23 -12.92
N LYS A 23 -38.91 -2.97 -13.21
CA LYS A 23 -37.97 -1.83 -13.14
C LYS A 23 -37.49 -1.53 -11.74
N VAL A 24 -38.38 -1.53 -10.74
CA VAL A 24 -38.01 -1.29 -9.33
C VAL A 24 -37.16 -2.44 -8.79
N MET A 25 -37.48 -3.69 -9.16
CA MET A 25 -36.64 -4.85 -8.83
C MET A 25 -35.29 -4.81 -9.54
N ALA A 26 -35.22 -4.37 -10.80
CA ALA A 26 -33.95 -4.19 -11.51
C ALA A 26 -33.12 -3.03 -10.93
N ALA A 27 -33.75 -1.91 -10.55
CA ALA A 27 -33.11 -0.77 -9.90
C ALA A 27 -32.56 -1.12 -8.51
N ASN A 28 -33.27 -1.96 -7.74
CA ASN A 28 -32.77 -2.48 -6.46
C ASN A 28 -31.68 -3.57 -6.62
N LYS A 29 -31.57 -4.19 -7.80
CA LYS A 29 -30.55 -5.23 -8.06
C LYS A 29 -29.19 -4.66 -8.46
N VAL A 30 -29.15 -3.40 -8.88
CA VAL A 30 -27.92 -2.68 -9.25
C VAL A 30 -27.67 -1.56 -8.24
N ARG A 31 -27.63 -1.92 -6.96
CA ARG A 31 -27.04 -1.04 -5.96
C ARG A 31 -25.53 -1.20 -6.08
N PHE A 32 -24.88 -0.30 -6.82
CA PHE A 32 -23.44 -0.15 -6.77
C PHE A 32 -23.08 0.36 -5.38
N SER A 33 -22.96 -0.55 -4.41
CA SER A 33 -22.32 -0.20 -3.14
C SER A 33 -20.88 0.13 -3.47
N THR A 34 -20.43 1.32 -3.08
CA THR A 34 -19.05 1.73 -3.32
C THR A 34 -18.10 0.71 -2.65
N PRO A 35 -16.86 0.53 -3.17
CA PRO A 35 -15.86 -0.31 -2.51
C PRO A 35 -15.70 0.02 -1.02
N LYS A 36 -15.89 1.29 -0.67
CA LYS A 36 -15.93 1.83 0.69
C LYS A 36 -17.04 1.25 1.56
N GLU A 37 -18.26 1.08 1.03
CA GLU A 37 -19.41 0.55 1.79
C GLU A 37 -19.29 -0.95 2.09
N LYS A 38 -18.62 -1.71 1.22
CA LYS A 38 -18.38 -3.14 1.44
C LYS A 38 -17.21 -3.38 2.39
N GLY A 39 -16.19 -2.52 2.34
CA GLY A 39 -15.02 -2.60 3.21
C GLY A 39 -13.99 -3.65 2.75
N LEU A 40 -12.77 -3.52 3.26
CA LEU A 40 -11.66 -4.40 2.88
C LEU A 40 -11.87 -5.83 3.40
N ALA A 41 -12.35 -5.96 4.65
CA ALA A 41 -12.55 -7.26 5.30
C ALA A 41 -13.56 -8.14 4.55
N GLU A 42 -14.67 -7.55 4.11
CA GLU A 42 -15.66 -8.27 3.32
C GLU A 42 -15.12 -8.70 1.97
N SER A 43 -14.39 -7.79 1.31
CA SER A 43 -13.78 -8.06 0.00
C SER A 43 -12.84 -9.26 0.07
N VAL A 44 -12.00 -9.33 1.12
CA VAL A 44 -11.08 -10.45 1.36
C VAL A 44 -11.83 -11.74 1.73
N ARG A 45 -12.90 -11.64 2.52
CA ARG A 45 -13.74 -12.78 2.89
C ARG A 45 -14.39 -13.43 1.65
N VAL A 46 -15.07 -12.63 0.82
CA VAL A 46 -15.72 -13.09 -0.42
C VAL A 46 -14.70 -13.71 -1.37
N ALA A 47 -13.53 -13.11 -1.52
CA ALA A 47 -12.46 -13.67 -2.34
C ALA A 47 -11.95 -15.02 -1.80
N SER A 48 -11.83 -15.17 -0.48
CA SER A 48 -11.35 -16.41 0.15
C SER A 48 -12.38 -17.53 0.06
N GLU A 49 -13.65 -17.24 0.35
CA GLU A 49 -14.73 -18.23 0.43
C GLU A 49 -15.32 -18.58 -0.94
N GLU A 50 -15.54 -17.58 -1.79
CA GLU A 50 -16.23 -17.73 -3.08
C GLU A 50 -15.26 -17.74 -4.27
N GLN A 51 -13.96 -17.56 -4.05
CA GLN A 51 -12.94 -17.42 -5.10
C GLN A 51 -13.25 -16.27 -6.07
N ASN A 52 -13.97 -15.26 -5.59
CA ASN A 52 -14.37 -14.08 -6.35
C ASN A 52 -13.56 -12.85 -5.93
N PHE A 53 -12.54 -12.53 -6.71
CA PHE A 53 -11.62 -11.43 -6.44
C PHE A 53 -12.12 -10.06 -6.92
N HIS A 54 -13.32 -9.98 -7.51
CA HIS A 54 -13.83 -8.74 -8.11
C HIS A 54 -13.86 -7.57 -7.11
N LEU A 55 -14.36 -7.82 -5.89
CA LEU A 55 -14.45 -6.80 -4.85
C LEU A 55 -13.07 -6.32 -4.39
N VAL A 56 -12.10 -7.23 -4.28
CA VAL A 56 -10.73 -6.90 -3.91
C VAL A 56 -10.07 -6.06 -4.99
N HIS A 57 -10.29 -6.38 -6.26
CA HIS A 57 -9.78 -5.58 -7.37
C HIS A 57 -10.39 -4.18 -7.40
N GLU A 58 -11.70 -4.06 -7.18
CA GLU A 58 -12.40 -2.78 -7.09
C GLU A 58 -11.86 -1.95 -5.90
N PHE A 59 -11.66 -2.58 -4.75
CA PHE A 59 -11.06 -1.93 -3.58
C PHE A 59 -9.61 -1.51 -3.81
N THR A 60 -8.82 -2.35 -4.49
CA THR A 60 -7.43 -2.02 -4.86
C THR A 60 -7.37 -0.81 -5.78
N TYR A 61 -8.30 -0.72 -6.74
CA TYR A 61 -8.42 0.45 -7.61
C TYR A 61 -8.82 1.69 -6.82
N PHE A 62 -9.81 1.57 -5.93
CA PHE A 62 -10.20 2.63 -5.02
C PHE A 62 -9.02 3.16 -4.20
N LEU A 63 -8.21 2.29 -3.59
CA LEU A 63 -7.02 2.70 -2.81
C LEU A 63 -5.98 3.48 -3.63
N ARG A 64 -5.89 3.23 -4.94
CA ARG A 64 -4.89 3.87 -5.81
C ARG A 64 -5.35 5.24 -6.31
N GLU A 65 -6.64 5.40 -6.53
CA GLU A 65 -7.21 6.62 -7.14
C GLU A 65 -7.86 7.56 -6.12
N ALA A 66 -8.26 7.07 -4.94
CA ALA A 66 -8.95 7.89 -3.96
C ALA A 66 -8.00 8.84 -3.20
N GLU A 67 -8.42 10.09 -3.09
CA GLU A 67 -7.85 11.04 -2.13
C GLU A 67 -8.48 10.79 -0.76
N LEU A 68 -7.84 9.92 0.03
CA LEU A 68 -8.30 9.57 1.38
C LEU A 68 -7.93 10.65 2.38
N ASP A 69 -8.85 11.05 3.26
CA ASP A 69 -8.50 11.85 4.43
C ASP A 69 -7.84 11.00 5.54
N ASP A 70 -7.47 11.62 6.66
CA ASP A 70 -6.78 10.92 7.75
C ASP A 70 -7.69 9.92 8.48
N ASP A 71 -8.97 10.24 8.63
CA ASP A 71 -9.94 9.38 9.33
C ASP A 71 -10.26 8.13 8.48
N GLU A 72 -10.46 8.31 7.18
CA GLU A 72 -10.69 7.24 6.21
C GLU A 72 -9.48 6.31 6.11
N LEU A 73 -8.27 6.88 6.01
CA LEU A 73 -7.03 6.11 5.94
C LEU A 73 -6.84 5.28 7.21
N GLU A 74 -7.08 5.89 8.38
CA GLU A 74 -7.02 5.19 9.66
C GLU A 74 -8.02 4.04 9.75
N GLU A 75 -9.27 4.24 9.30
CA GLU A 75 -10.30 3.21 9.31
C GLU A 75 -9.89 2.02 8.43
N ILE A 76 -9.45 2.28 7.20
CA ILE A 76 -8.97 1.25 6.28
C ILE A 76 -7.80 0.47 6.87
N LEU A 77 -6.83 1.15 7.48
CA LEU A 77 -5.67 0.51 8.11
C LEU A 77 -6.08 -0.35 9.31
N LYS A 78 -7.02 0.13 10.13
CA LYS A 78 -7.57 -0.64 11.27
C LYS A 78 -8.34 -1.87 10.78
N GLU A 79 -9.09 -1.78 9.69
CA GLU A 79 -9.73 -2.94 9.07
C GLU A 79 -8.69 -3.93 8.53
N ALA A 80 -7.68 -3.43 7.81
CA ALA A 80 -6.61 -4.25 7.26
C ALA A 80 -5.88 -5.06 8.34
N ARG A 81 -5.60 -4.43 9.49
CA ARG A 81 -4.98 -5.09 10.66
C ARG A 81 -5.78 -6.27 11.19
N LYS A 82 -7.11 -6.13 11.28
CA LYS A 82 -8.01 -7.22 11.75
C LYS A 82 -7.94 -8.46 10.87
N ILE A 83 -7.57 -8.30 9.60
CA ILE A 83 -7.53 -9.38 8.61
C ILE A 83 -6.10 -9.69 8.13
N VAL A 84 -5.04 -9.22 8.81
CA VAL A 84 -3.64 -9.41 8.37
C VAL A 84 -3.33 -10.87 8.07
N HIS A 85 -3.81 -11.80 8.88
CA HIS A 85 -3.58 -13.24 8.67
C HIS A 85 -4.26 -13.79 7.40
N ASN A 86 -5.33 -13.15 6.93
CA ASN A 86 -6.07 -13.51 5.73
C ASN A 86 -5.49 -12.87 4.46
N LEU A 87 -4.58 -11.91 4.57
CA LEU A 87 -3.89 -11.26 3.44
C LEU A 87 -2.78 -12.15 2.85
N THR A 88 -3.14 -13.38 2.49
CA THR A 88 -2.29 -14.37 1.83
C THR A 88 -1.74 -13.86 0.49
N PRO A 89 -0.77 -14.56 -0.15
CA PRO A 89 -0.14 -14.09 -1.38
C PRO A 89 -1.09 -13.77 -2.56
N ASP A 90 -2.30 -14.32 -2.56
CA ASP A 90 -3.32 -14.02 -3.58
C ASP A 90 -3.80 -12.55 -3.51
N PHE A 91 -3.59 -11.90 -2.37
CA PHE A 91 -3.93 -10.52 -2.08
C PHE A 91 -2.76 -9.54 -2.27
N VAL A 92 -1.68 -9.96 -2.95
CA VAL A 92 -0.47 -9.13 -3.13
C VAL A 92 -0.77 -7.73 -3.68
N ASN A 93 -1.72 -7.59 -4.60
CA ASN A 93 -2.05 -6.31 -5.24
C ASN A 93 -2.66 -5.31 -4.26
N VAL A 94 -3.54 -5.78 -3.35
CA VAL A 94 -4.16 -4.92 -2.34
C VAL A 94 -3.16 -4.60 -1.24
N VAL A 95 -2.33 -5.56 -0.83
CA VAL A 95 -1.25 -5.31 0.14
C VAL A 95 -0.26 -4.28 -0.40
N GLU A 96 0.12 -4.39 -1.68
CA GLU A 96 0.96 -3.40 -2.33
C GLU A 96 0.31 -2.02 -2.36
N ALA A 97 -0.99 -1.94 -2.68
CA ALA A 97 -1.72 -0.67 -2.68
C ALA A 97 -1.74 -0.04 -1.27
N LEU A 98 -2.04 -0.83 -0.23
CA LEU A 98 -2.01 -0.40 1.17
C LEU A 98 -0.64 0.13 1.58
N LEU A 99 0.44 -0.59 1.25
CA LEU A 99 1.82 -0.16 1.56
C LEU A 99 2.30 1.03 0.72
N SER A 100 1.56 1.45 -0.30
CA SER A 100 1.89 2.59 -1.19
C SER A 100 1.12 3.86 -0.86
N LEU A 101 0.23 3.84 0.13
CA LEU A 101 -0.55 5.01 0.54
C LEU A 101 0.37 6.15 1.01
N ASN A 102 -0.04 7.40 0.80
CA ASN A 102 0.75 8.55 1.25
C ASN A 102 0.46 8.87 2.73
N TRP A 103 1.38 8.46 3.62
CA TRP A 103 1.23 8.58 5.07
C TRP A 103 2.22 9.56 5.74
N ARG A 104 3.36 9.87 5.11
CA ARG A 104 4.49 10.58 5.77
C ARG A 104 4.18 11.98 6.29
N LYS A 105 3.26 12.69 5.63
CA LYS A 105 2.87 14.07 5.95
C LYS A 105 1.48 14.17 6.59
N ARG A 106 0.93 13.03 7.03
CA ARG A 106 -0.39 12.95 7.69
C ARG A 106 -0.25 13.16 9.20
N SER A 107 -1.36 13.14 9.93
CA SER A 107 -1.35 13.23 11.39
C SER A 107 -0.51 12.12 12.05
N CYS A 108 -0.02 12.37 13.26
CA CYS A 108 0.73 11.38 14.04
C CYS A 108 -0.05 10.07 14.23
N LYS A 109 -1.38 10.14 14.38
CA LYS A 109 -2.24 8.97 14.54
C LYS A 109 -2.29 8.12 13.27
N THR A 110 -2.40 8.77 12.11
CA THR A 110 -2.38 8.09 10.81
C THR A 110 -1.02 7.46 10.52
N ILE A 111 0.07 8.15 10.86
CA ILE A 111 1.43 7.60 10.77
C ILE A 111 1.56 6.36 11.65
N GLU A 112 1.12 6.43 12.91
CA GLU A 112 1.14 5.31 13.84
C GLU A 112 0.34 4.11 13.29
N ALA A 113 -0.91 4.32 12.89
CA ALA A 113 -1.76 3.28 12.31
C ALA A 113 -1.11 2.61 11.08
N PHE A 114 -0.47 3.39 10.21
CA PHE A 114 0.24 2.88 9.03
C PHE A 114 1.46 2.05 9.42
N THR A 115 2.27 2.56 10.35
CA THR A 115 3.49 1.85 10.80
C THR A 115 3.15 0.56 11.52
N GLU A 116 2.10 0.52 12.34
CA GLU A 116 1.63 -0.70 13.01
C GLU A 116 1.14 -1.75 12.00
N PHE A 117 0.28 -1.35 11.06
CA PHE A 117 -0.16 -2.24 9.98
C PHE A 117 1.03 -2.80 9.19
N SER A 118 1.98 -1.93 8.81
CA SER A 118 3.15 -2.32 8.02
C SER A 118 4.02 -3.33 8.76
N ILE A 119 4.19 -3.18 10.07
CA ILE A 119 4.96 -4.14 10.87
C ILE A 119 4.21 -5.47 10.95
N GLU A 120 2.92 -5.45 11.25
CA GLU A 120 2.10 -6.66 11.36
C GLU A 120 2.08 -7.47 10.06
N ILE A 121 1.85 -6.82 8.93
CA ILE A 121 1.80 -7.52 7.63
C ILE A 121 3.17 -8.09 7.22
N LEU A 122 4.26 -7.36 7.46
CA LEU A 122 5.60 -7.79 7.07
C LEU A 122 6.18 -8.87 8.00
N VAL A 123 5.77 -8.88 9.27
CA VAL A 123 6.12 -9.93 10.23
C VAL A 123 5.27 -11.19 10.00
N ALA A 124 3.97 -11.03 9.72
CA ALA A 124 3.08 -12.16 9.48
C ALA A 124 3.37 -12.86 8.14
N HIS A 125 3.73 -12.10 7.10
CA HIS A 125 3.92 -12.62 5.74
C HIS A 125 5.26 -12.18 5.17
N ASN A 126 6.30 -12.96 5.47
CA ASN A 126 7.68 -12.69 5.04
C ASN A 126 7.84 -12.50 3.51
N ARG A 127 6.91 -13.03 2.70
CA ARG A 127 6.88 -12.83 1.25
C ARG A 127 6.78 -11.35 0.84
N TYR A 128 6.18 -10.52 1.68
CA TYR A 128 6.03 -9.09 1.40
C TYR A 128 7.26 -8.26 1.82
N LEU A 129 8.24 -8.85 2.53
CA LEU A 129 9.44 -8.13 3.00
C LEU A 129 10.17 -7.40 1.87
N PRO A 130 10.51 -8.01 0.72
CA PRO A 130 11.22 -7.29 -0.34
C PRO A 130 10.46 -6.07 -0.85
N MET A 131 9.14 -6.19 -0.98
CA MET A 131 8.29 -5.10 -1.45
C MET A 131 8.13 -4.00 -0.40
N GLY A 132 7.80 -4.35 0.85
CA GLY A 132 7.61 -3.40 1.94
C GLY A 132 8.91 -2.66 2.29
N ILE A 133 10.01 -3.39 2.47
CA ILE A 133 11.32 -2.80 2.80
C ILE A 133 11.79 -1.89 1.67
N SER A 134 11.59 -2.27 0.41
CA SER A 134 11.88 -1.38 -0.71
C SER A 134 11.08 -0.08 -0.65
N LYS A 135 9.80 -0.10 -0.25
CA LYS A 135 9.00 1.14 -0.15
C LYS A 135 9.50 2.04 0.99
N PHE A 136 9.86 1.46 2.14
CA PHE A 136 10.44 2.23 3.25
C PHE A 136 11.81 2.84 2.89
N ILE A 137 12.73 2.07 2.31
CA ILE A 137 14.08 2.55 1.97
C ILE A 137 14.05 3.57 0.82
N LEU A 138 13.06 3.52 -0.07
CA LEU A 138 12.88 4.57 -1.08
C LEU A 138 12.69 5.96 -0.47
N HIS A 139 12.11 6.04 0.73
CA HIS A 139 11.95 7.31 1.44
C HIS A 139 13.26 7.87 2.03
N TRP A 140 14.33 7.07 2.10
CA TRP A 140 15.67 7.55 2.49
C TRP A 140 16.36 8.37 1.41
N ILE A 141 15.84 8.34 0.19
CA ILE A 141 16.40 9.06 -0.96
C ILE A 141 15.66 10.40 -1.07
N PRO A 142 16.31 11.54 -0.81
CA PRO A 142 15.73 12.86 -1.03
C PRO A 142 15.35 13.06 -2.50
N ASN A 143 14.35 13.90 -2.78
CA ASN A 143 14.07 14.27 -4.16
C ASN A 143 15.12 15.26 -4.67
N ASP A 144 15.27 15.32 -5.99
CA ASP A 144 16.22 16.22 -6.66
C ASP A 144 15.96 17.71 -6.33
N GLN A 145 14.74 18.07 -5.91
CA GLN A 145 14.33 19.44 -5.58
C GLN A 145 14.45 19.79 -4.08
N ASP A 146 14.71 18.81 -3.21
CA ASP A 146 14.69 18.98 -1.75
C ASP A 146 16.01 19.57 -1.19
N ALA A 147 16.81 20.25 -2.02
CA ALA A 147 18.14 20.74 -1.62
C ALA A 147 18.09 21.71 -0.42
N ALA A 148 17.02 22.48 -0.29
CA ALA A 148 16.83 23.42 0.83
C ALA A 148 16.64 22.71 2.17
N ASP A 149 16.07 21.50 2.16
CA ASP A 149 15.84 20.70 3.37
C ASP A 149 17.06 19.85 3.75
N TRP A 150 18.10 19.82 2.90
CA TRP A 150 19.29 18.99 3.07
C TRP A 150 20.57 19.84 3.01
N VAL A 151 20.80 20.62 4.07
CA VAL A 151 21.96 21.50 4.17
C VAL A 151 23.17 20.73 4.69
N ASN A 152 24.27 20.76 3.93
CA ASN A 152 25.52 20.03 4.24
C ASN A 152 25.31 18.51 4.45
N GLY A 153 24.31 17.92 3.78
CA GLY A 153 23.99 16.50 3.91
C GLY A 153 23.20 16.12 5.16
N CYS A 154 22.82 17.10 6.00
CA CYS A 154 21.97 16.89 7.16
C CYS A 154 20.52 17.29 6.84
N PRO A 155 19.52 16.51 7.28
CA PRO A 155 18.12 16.88 7.09
C PRO A 155 17.72 18.04 8.01
N SER A 156 16.73 18.81 7.58
CA SER A 156 16.00 19.74 8.45
C SER A 156 15.27 18.98 9.56
N ASN A 157 14.91 19.67 10.65
CA ASN A 157 14.16 19.05 11.76
C ASN A 157 12.83 18.41 11.28
N GLN A 158 12.19 19.03 10.29
CA GLN A 158 10.96 18.50 9.70
C GLN A 158 11.21 17.16 9.01
N ILE A 159 12.21 17.08 8.14
CA ILE A 159 12.57 15.85 7.44
C ILE A 159 13.04 14.77 8.42
N TYR A 160 13.78 15.16 9.47
CA TYR A 160 14.18 14.22 10.53
C TYR A 160 12.96 13.57 11.22
N CYS A 161 11.93 14.36 11.54
CA CYS A 161 10.68 13.85 12.10
C CYS A 161 9.93 12.93 11.13
N GLU A 162 9.97 13.20 9.83
CA GLU A 162 9.36 12.34 8.79
C GLU A 162 10.12 11.02 8.60
N LEU A 163 11.45 11.02 8.79
CA LEU A 163 12.31 9.85 8.66
C LEU A 163 12.26 8.93 9.87
N LYS A 164 12.06 9.47 11.07
CA LYS A 164 12.08 8.70 12.32
C LYS A 164 11.14 7.49 12.31
N PRO A 165 9.84 7.60 11.93
CA PRO A 165 8.94 6.44 11.87
C PRO A 165 9.43 5.34 10.91
N ILE A 166 10.12 5.70 9.83
CA ILE A 166 10.68 4.75 8.86
C ILE A 166 11.79 3.92 9.53
N HIS A 167 12.71 4.59 10.23
CA HIS A 167 13.77 3.92 10.97
C HIS A 167 13.22 3.04 12.09
N ASP A 168 12.19 3.50 12.81
CA ASP A 168 11.52 2.73 13.86
C ASP A 168 10.88 1.45 13.30
N VAL A 169 10.20 1.53 12.15
CA VAL A 169 9.62 0.36 11.46
C VAL A 169 10.72 -0.62 11.04
N ILE A 170 11.78 -0.14 10.38
CA ILE A 170 12.89 -0.99 9.93
C ILE A 170 13.54 -1.69 11.12
N ASN A 171 13.80 -0.97 12.22
CA ASN A 171 14.36 -1.55 13.45
C ASN A 171 13.47 -2.67 14.01
N ARG A 172 12.15 -2.44 14.08
CA ARG A 172 11.19 -3.44 14.57
C ARG A 172 11.13 -4.67 13.67
N ILE A 173 11.14 -4.49 12.35
CA ILE A 173 11.12 -5.60 11.37
C ILE A 173 12.40 -6.44 11.49
N ILE A 174 13.59 -5.82 11.49
CA ILE A 174 14.87 -6.56 11.64
C ILE A 174 14.90 -7.35 12.94
N THR A 175 14.37 -6.77 14.02
CA THR A 175 14.36 -7.41 15.34
C THR A 175 13.38 -8.59 15.39
N ALA A 176 12.25 -8.50 14.68
CA ALA A 176 11.24 -9.55 14.65
C ALA A 176 11.51 -10.66 13.63
N VAL A 177 12.14 -10.32 12.48
CA VAL A 177 12.34 -11.24 11.36
C VAL A 177 13.82 -11.28 10.95
N PRO A 178 14.56 -12.33 11.32
CA PRO A 178 15.99 -12.45 10.96
C PRO A 178 16.26 -12.37 9.46
N MET A 179 15.39 -12.96 8.63
CA MET A 179 15.52 -12.94 7.16
C MET A 179 15.40 -11.53 6.54
N ALA A 180 14.89 -10.55 7.29
CA ALA A 180 14.82 -9.18 6.80
C ALA A 180 16.22 -8.56 6.61
N PHE A 181 17.25 -9.09 7.26
CA PHE A 181 18.63 -8.62 7.13
C PHE A 181 19.10 -8.64 5.68
N ASP A 182 19.06 -9.80 5.03
CA ASP A 182 19.51 -9.96 3.64
C ASP A 182 18.68 -9.10 2.69
N VAL A 183 17.36 -9.04 2.91
CA VAL A 183 16.45 -8.21 2.12
C VAL A 183 16.82 -6.72 2.20
N ILE A 184 17.19 -6.24 3.39
CA ILE A 184 17.62 -4.85 3.59
C ILE A 184 18.96 -4.59 2.91
N VAL A 185 19.93 -5.49 3.04
CA VAL A 185 21.23 -5.39 2.37
C VAL A 185 21.06 -5.29 0.86
N ASP A 186 20.26 -6.17 0.27
CA ASP A 186 19.96 -6.19 -1.16
C ASP A 186 19.24 -4.92 -1.61
N THR A 187 18.30 -4.43 -0.79
CA THR A 187 17.56 -3.21 -1.07
C THR A 187 18.47 -1.98 -1.00
N ILE A 188 19.33 -1.87 0.02
CA ILE A 188 20.30 -0.77 0.14
C ILE A 188 21.24 -0.75 -1.06
N SER A 189 21.75 -1.93 -1.44
CA SER A 189 22.67 -2.09 -2.58
C SER A 189 22.04 -1.70 -3.91
N SER A 190 20.77 -2.07 -4.12
CA SER A 190 20.03 -1.80 -5.36
C SER A 190 19.51 -0.36 -5.46
N LYS A 191 19.19 0.28 -4.32
CA LYS A 191 18.64 1.63 -4.28
C LYS A 191 19.68 2.74 -4.10
N PHE A 192 20.97 2.40 -4.02
CA PHE A 192 22.03 3.39 -3.92
C PHE A 192 21.94 4.43 -5.06
N PRO A 193 21.82 5.75 -4.75
CA PRO A 193 21.64 6.78 -5.76
C PRO A 193 22.76 6.80 -6.81
N TYR A 194 22.38 7.08 -8.05
CA TYR A 194 23.33 7.18 -9.16
C TYR A 194 24.20 8.45 -9.02
N PHE A 195 25.48 8.37 -9.37
CA PHE A 195 26.45 9.45 -9.16
C PHE A 195 26.13 10.77 -9.89
N LYS A 196 25.30 10.74 -10.95
CA LYS A 196 24.86 11.97 -11.64
C LYS A 196 23.75 12.73 -10.88
N LYS A 197 23.25 12.19 -9.77
CA LYS A 197 22.25 12.88 -8.95
C LYS A 197 22.89 14.05 -8.19
N PRO A 198 22.08 15.05 -7.80
CA PRO A 198 22.58 16.14 -6.96
C PRO A 198 23.24 15.62 -5.69
N ALA A 199 24.26 16.31 -5.20
CA ALA A 199 25.06 15.87 -4.05
C ALA A 199 24.20 15.64 -2.79
N HIS A 200 23.13 16.44 -2.58
CA HIS A 200 22.24 16.29 -1.43
C HIS A 200 21.45 14.97 -1.46
N VAL A 201 21.16 14.41 -2.64
CA VAL A 201 20.47 13.12 -2.78
C VAL A 201 21.36 11.98 -2.28
N THR A 202 22.62 11.96 -2.72
CA THR A 202 23.59 10.96 -2.23
C THR A 202 23.91 11.18 -0.75
N ALA A 203 24.12 12.43 -0.33
CA ALA A 203 24.42 12.74 1.06
C ALA A 203 23.27 12.37 2.01
N GLY A 204 22.02 12.66 1.64
CA GLY A 204 20.87 12.30 2.45
C GLY A 204 20.63 10.79 2.51
N TYR A 205 20.90 10.06 1.42
CA TYR A 205 20.90 8.61 1.46
C TYR A 205 21.97 8.06 2.42
N LEU A 206 23.20 8.59 2.35
CA LEU A 206 24.28 8.21 3.27
C LEU A 206 23.96 8.54 4.72
N PHE A 207 23.33 9.68 4.99
CA PHE A 207 22.87 10.05 6.33
C PHE A 207 21.95 8.97 6.92
N ASN A 208 20.98 8.49 6.14
CA ASN A 208 20.08 7.42 6.59
C ASN A 208 20.80 6.07 6.77
N LEU A 209 21.82 5.77 5.97
CA LEU A 209 22.67 4.59 6.19
C LEU A 209 23.47 4.68 7.50
N LEU A 210 24.02 5.86 7.80
CA LEU A 210 24.73 6.10 9.06
C LEU A 210 23.76 5.99 10.25
N TRP A 211 22.56 6.54 10.12
CA TRP A 211 21.52 6.40 11.15
C TRP A 211 21.15 4.92 11.37
N LEU A 212 21.06 4.10 10.32
CA LEU A 212 20.87 2.65 10.47
C LEU A 212 21.99 2.01 11.31
N LEU A 213 23.25 2.44 11.14
CA LEU A 213 24.37 1.93 11.91
C LEU A 213 24.29 2.29 13.40
N ASP A 214 23.73 3.45 13.74
CA ASP A 214 23.60 3.89 15.14
C ASP A 214 22.75 2.91 15.97
N TYR A 215 21.71 2.31 15.38
CA TYR A 215 20.84 1.36 16.09
C TYR A 215 20.99 -0.10 15.66
N LYS A 216 21.63 -0.38 14.52
CA LYS A 216 22.02 -1.75 14.07
C LYS A 216 23.45 -1.77 13.52
N PRO A 217 24.49 -1.81 14.39
CA PRO A 217 25.89 -1.88 13.96
C PRO A 217 26.25 -3.11 13.10
N VAL A 218 25.43 -4.16 13.12
CA VAL A 218 25.63 -5.38 12.32
C VAL A 218 25.73 -5.11 10.80
N PHE A 219 25.23 -3.97 10.31
CA PHE A 219 25.36 -3.57 8.91
C PHE A 219 26.68 -2.86 8.59
N GLU A 220 27.54 -2.57 9.56
CA GLU A 220 28.74 -1.72 9.40
C GLU A 220 29.65 -2.18 8.27
N GLU A 221 30.08 -3.44 8.30
CA GLU A 221 30.99 -3.97 7.28
C GLU A 221 30.40 -3.86 5.87
N ILE A 222 29.13 -4.23 5.73
CA ILE A 222 28.42 -4.23 4.44
C ILE A 222 28.26 -2.81 3.91
N ILE A 223 27.85 -1.87 4.76
CA ILE A 223 27.65 -0.47 4.38
C ILE A 223 28.98 0.18 4.00
N LEU A 224 30.06 -0.06 4.77
CA LEU A 224 31.39 0.45 4.45
C LEU A 224 31.90 -0.10 3.12
N GLN A 225 31.77 -1.41 2.88
CA GLN A 225 32.14 -2.03 1.61
C GLN A 225 31.36 -1.40 0.44
N LEU A 226 30.05 -1.20 0.61
CA LEU A 226 29.19 -0.62 -0.41
C LEU A 226 29.60 0.82 -0.77
N VAL A 227 29.83 1.67 0.23
CA VAL A 227 30.27 3.06 0.02
C VAL A 227 31.62 3.10 -0.69
N LEU A 228 32.58 2.26 -0.29
CA LEU A 228 33.89 2.18 -0.92
C LEU A 228 33.83 1.66 -2.36
N GLN A 229 33.02 0.63 -2.63
CA GLN A 229 32.88 0.06 -3.96
C GLN A 229 32.18 1.00 -4.94
N LYS A 230 31.12 1.68 -4.50
CA LYS A 230 30.39 2.63 -5.36
C LYS A 230 31.20 3.89 -5.64
N ARG A 231 32.04 4.34 -4.70
CA ARG A 231 32.97 5.46 -4.91
C ARG A 231 34.11 5.12 -5.90
N LYS A 232 34.59 3.87 -5.94
CA LYS A 232 35.64 3.43 -6.88
C LYS A 232 35.17 3.25 -8.34
N ARG A 233 33.86 3.17 -8.59
CA ARG A 233 33.27 2.99 -9.93
C ARG A 233 32.77 4.31 -10.56
N SER A 234 33.00 5.44 -9.89
CA SER A 234 32.81 6.80 -10.43
C SER A 234 34.17 7.37 -10.82
#